data_AF-A0A1I4XZ21-F1
#
_entry.id   AF-A0A1I4XZ21-F1
#
_cell.length_a   1.000
_cell.length_b   1.000
_cell.length_c   1.000
_cell.angle_alpha   90.00
_cell.angle_beta   90.00
_cell.angle_gamma   90.00
#
_symmetry.space_group_name_H-M   'P 1'
#
loop_
_entity.id
_entity.type
_entity.pdbx_description
1 polymer ?
#
loop_
_entity_poly.entity_id
_entity_poly.type
_entity_poly.pdbx_seq_one_letter_code
_entity_poly.pdbx_strand_id
1 'polypeptide(L)' 'MKMLTKEDVKALTADQKLELMDLLSESLEENNIPVSPEVRDEVESRLTTFDEDKKTALPWRDALRQLAP' A
#
# COMPACT_ATOMS: atom_id res chain seq x y z
N MET A 1 -2.21 -24.32 5.04
CA MET A 1 -2.54 -23.33 3.99
C MET A 1 -1.82 -23.77 2.71
N LYS A 2 -2.51 -23.87 1.56
CA LYS A 2 -1.84 -24.18 0.28
C LYS A 2 -0.98 -22.98 -0.10
N MET A 3 0.31 -23.19 -0.42
CA MET A 3 1.13 -22.11 -0.98
C MET A 3 0.60 -21.74 -2.37
N LEU A 4 0.29 -20.45 -2.56
CA LEU A 4 -0.07 -19.90 -3.85
C LEU A 4 1.20 -19.77 -4.70
N THR A 5 1.16 -20.28 -5.92
CA THR A 5 2.20 -20.03 -6.92
C THR A 5 2.02 -18.66 -7.55
N LYS A 6 3.03 -18.19 -8.29
CA LYS A 6 2.95 -16.95 -9.04
C LYS A 6 1.85 -17.00 -10.11
N GLU A 7 1.65 -18.15 -10.75
CA GLU A 7 0.55 -18.36 -11.69
C GLU A 7 -0.82 -18.28 -11.01
N ASP A 8 -0.97 -18.85 -9.81
CA ASP A 8 -2.22 -18.80 -9.05
C ASP A 8 -2.63 -17.35 -8.75
N VAL A 9 -1.68 -16.52 -8.31
CA VAL A 9 -1.93 -15.09 -8.01
C VAL A 9 -2.29 -14.30 -9.27
N LYS A 10 -1.65 -14.61 -10.41
CA LYS A 10 -1.95 -13.93 -11.69
C LYS A 10 -3.37 -14.22 -12.17
N ALA A 11 -3.85 -15.43 -11.97
CA ALA A 11 -5.18 -15.87 -12.39
C ALA A 11 -6.33 -15.23 -11.59
N LEU A 12 -6.04 -14.61 -10.44
CA LEU A 12 -7.05 -13.92 -9.64
C LEU A 12 -7.61 -12.68 -10.36
N THR A 13 -8.91 -12.50 -10.21
CA THR A 13 -9.60 -11.25 -10.55
C THR A 13 -9.12 -10.10 -9.67
N ALA A 14 -9.51 -8.86 -10.01
CA ALA A 14 -9.17 -7.70 -9.21
C ALA A 14 -9.72 -7.82 -7.77
N ASP A 15 -10.98 -8.20 -7.62
CA ASP A 15 -11.61 -8.32 -6.29
C ASP A 15 -10.95 -9.41 -5.44
N GLN A 16 -10.63 -10.56 -6.04
CA GLN A 16 -9.91 -11.63 -5.35
C GLN A 16 -8.47 -11.24 -4.97
N LYS A 17 -7.84 -10.35 -5.74
CA LYS A 17 -6.53 -9.81 -5.37
C LYS A 17 -6.65 -8.88 -4.16
N LEU A 18 -7.68 -8.04 -4.12
CA LEU A 18 -7.93 -7.17 -2.97
C LEU A 18 -8.19 -7.99 -1.71
N GLU A 19 -9.04 -9.02 -1.79
CA GLU A 19 -9.33 -9.92 -0.66
C GLU A 19 -8.07 -10.68 -0.20
N LEU A 20 -7.22 -11.12 -1.13
CA LEU A 20 -5.92 -11.71 -0.79
C LEU A 20 -4.98 -10.71 -0.11
N MET A 21 -4.97 -9.45 -0.55
CA MET A 21 -4.15 -8.40 0.07
C MET A 21 -4.61 -8.10 1.50
N ASP A 22 -5.91 -8.07 1.75
CA ASP A 22 -6.47 -7.88 3.10
C ASP A 22 -6.02 -9.03 4.01
N LEU A 23 -6.22 -10.29 3.58
CA LEU A 23 -5.78 -11.47 4.35
C LEU A 23 -4.27 -11.49 4.64
N LEU A 24 -3.45 -11.11 3.64
CA LEU A 24 -2.01 -11.03 3.84
C LEU A 24 -1.66 -9.93 4.84
N SER A 25 -2.32 -8.77 4.77
CA SER A 25 -2.08 -7.67 5.69
C SER A 25 -2.42 -8.02 7.14
N GLU A 26 -3.50 -8.77 7.37
CA GLU A 26 -3.89 -9.26 8.69
C GLU A 26 -2.96 -10.36 9.23
N SER A 27 -2.36 -11.15 8.33
CA SER A 27 -1.46 -12.25 8.70
C SER A 27 -0.04 -11.79 9.03
N LEU A 28 0.35 -10.58 8.65
CA LEU A 28 1.67 -10.04 8.88
C LEU A 28 1.72 -9.38 10.26
N GLU A 29 2.40 -10.02 11.20
CA GLU A 29 2.79 -9.34 12.43
C GLU A 29 3.73 -8.18 12.10
N GLU A 30 3.63 -7.08 12.85
CA GLU A 30 4.34 -5.83 12.59
C GLU A 30 5.86 -6.02 12.43
N ASN A 31 6.46 -6.98 13.15
CA ASN A 31 7.88 -7.30 13.10
C ASN A 31 8.31 -8.18 11.91
N ASN A 32 7.34 -8.77 11.20
CA ASN A 32 7.59 -9.69 10.08
C ASN A 32 7.43 -9.04 8.70
N ILE A 33 7.15 -7.73 8.66
CA ILE A 33 7.11 -6.97 7.41
C ILE A 33 8.55 -6.80 6.90
N PRO A 34 8.91 -7.29 5.70
CA PRO A 34 10.28 -7.29 5.18
C PRO A 34 10.65 -5.91 4.62
N VAL A 35 10.61 -4.87 5.45
CA VAL A 35 11.05 -3.51 5.15
C VAL A 35 12.24 -3.15 6.02
N SER A 36 13.15 -2.33 5.48
CA SER A 36 14.27 -1.84 6.27
C SER A 36 13.79 -0.86 7.35
N PRO A 37 14.54 -0.68 8.46
CA PRO A 37 14.20 0.29 9.50
C PRO A 37 13.98 1.70 8.95
N GLU A 38 14.80 2.13 7.99
CA GLU A 38 14.70 3.48 7.41
C GLU A 38 13.39 3.69 6.64
N VAL A 39 12.90 2.64 5.96
CA VAL A 39 11.62 2.68 5.26
C VAL A 39 10.46 2.71 6.27
N ARG A 40 10.58 1.98 7.37
CA ARG A 40 9.58 1.99 8.45
C ARG A 40 9.49 3.36 9.09
N ASP A 41 10.62 3.95 9.47
CA ASP A 41 10.69 5.27 10.11
C ASP A 41 10.09 6.36 9.22
N GLU A 42 10.39 6.34 7.92
CA GLU A 42 9.79 7.28 6.96
C GLU A 42 8.27 7.12 6.85
N VAL A 43 7.76 5.87 6.83
CA VAL A 43 6.32 5.61 6.78
C VAL A 43 5.65 6.09 8.07
N GLU A 44 6.19 5.77 9.24
CA GLU A 44 5.67 6.23 10.53
C GLU A 44 5.69 7.76 10.63
N SER A 45 6.76 8.40 10.16
CA SER A 45 6.87 9.86 10.10
C SER A 45 5.76 10.48 9.24
N ARG A 46 5.48 9.93 8.06
CA ARG A 46 4.38 10.39 7.19
C ARG A 46 3.00 10.12 7.75
N LEU A 47 2.81 8.99 8.43
CA LEU A 47 1.54 8.66 9.06
C LEU A 47 1.19 9.64 10.19
N THR A 48 2.20 10.21 10.85
CA THR A 48 2.01 11.22 11.91
C THR A 48 1.27 12.47 11.41
N THR A 49 1.50 12.86 10.15
CA THR A 49 0.88 14.07 9.56
C THR A 49 -0.23 13.75 8.54
N PHE A 50 -0.48 12.47 8.27
CA PHE A 50 -1.33 12.04 7.17
C PHE A 50 -2.72 12.66 7.15
N ASP A 51 -3.39 12.74 8.30
CA ASP A 51 -4.75 13.30 8.38
C ASP A 51 -4.79 14.79 8.02
N GLU A 52 -3.74 15.54 8.35
CA GLU A 52 -3.62 16.96 7.96
C GLU A 52 -3.20 17.10 6.50
N ASP A 53 -2.25 16.29 6.05
CA ASP A 53 -1.79 16.27 4.66
C ASP A 53 -2.96 15.96 3.71
N LYS A 54 -3.83 15.03 4.09
CA LYS A 54 -5.02 14.63 3.34
C LYS A 54 -5.99 15.79 3.10
N LYS A 55 -6.12 16.75 4.03
CA LYS A 55 -7.02 17.91 3.86
C LYS A 55 -6.59 18.84 2.74
N THR A 56 -5.30 18.85 2.44
CA THR A 56 -4.69 19.69 1.39
C THR A 56 -4.28 18.88 0.16
N ALA A 57 -4.49 17.55 0.18
CA ALA A 57 -4.15 16.67 -0.91
C ALA A 57 -4.97 16.99 -2.17
N LEU A 58 -4.28 17.03 -3.30
CA LEU A 58 -4.87 17.24 -4.61
C LEU A 58 -5.16 15.88 -5.27
N PRO A 59 -6.30 15.71 -5.96
CA PRO A 59 -6.50 14.57 -6.82
C PRO A 59 -5.36 14.45 -7.84
N TRP A 60 -4.86 13.23 -8.05
CA TRP A 60 -3.68 12.99 -8.90
C TRP A 60 -3.79 13.61 -10.30
N ARG A 61 -5.00 13.54 -10.90
CA ARG A 61 -5.30 14.17 -12.19
C ARG A 61 -5.04 15.68 -12.18
N ASP A 62 -5.35 16.36 -11.09
CA ASP A 62 -5.22 17.81 -10.98
C ASP A 62 -3.76 18.20 -10.65
N ALA A 63 -3.05 17.39 -9.88
CA ALA A 63 -1.60 17.52 -9.70
C ALA A 63 -0.85 17.41 -11.05
N LEU A 64 -1.22 16.44 -11.89
CA LEU A 64 -0.62 16.28 -13.23
C LEU A 64 -0.86 17.50 -14.14
N ARG A 65 -2.01 18.18 -14.00
CA ARG A 65 -2.30 19.40 -14.77
C ARG A 65 -1.41 20.57 -14.36
N GLN A 66 -1.01 20.65 -13.09
CA GLN A 66 -0.11 21.69 -12.60
C GLN A 66 1.35 21.46 -13.02
N LEU A 67 1.71 20.21 -13.33
CA LEU A 67 3.04 19.83 -13.81
C LEU A 67 3.17 19.91 -15.34
N ALA A 68 2.06 20.11 -16.06
CA ALA A 68 2.08 20.37 -17.49
C ALA A 68 2.50 21.83 -17.74
N PRO A 69 3.46 22.09 -18.65
CA PRO A 69 4.01 23.42 -18.91
C PRO A 69 2.99 24.41 -19.51
#